data_AF-A0A927J4A0-F1
#
_entry.id   AF-A0A927J4A0-F1
#
_cell.length_a   1.000
_cell.length_b   1.000
_cell.length_c   1.000
_cell.angle_alpha   90.00
_cell.angle_beta   90.00
_cell.angle_gamma   90.00
#
_symmetry.space_group_name_H-M   'P 1'
#
loop_
_entity.id
_entity.type
_entity.pdbx_description
1 polymer ?
#
loop_
_entity_poly.entity_id
_entity_poly.type
_entity_poly.pdbx_seq_one_letter_code
_entity_poly.pdbx_strand_id
1 'polypeptide(L)' 'MNTLLFLGNLGTGEIIIIAIVVLLLFGGKKIPELMKGIGKGVKNFKDGVSGLEDDIKGTTEKE' A
#
# COMPACT_ATOMS: atom_id res chain seq x y z
N MET A 1 0.23 36.02 -1.90
CA MET A 1 1.58 35.49 -1.65
C MET A 1 1.53 34.41 -0.57
N ASN A 2 0.93 33.24 -0.85
CA ASN A 2 0.90 32.08 0.08
C ASN A 2 1.11 30.74 -0.63
N THR A 3 1.30 30.73 -1.95
CA THR A 3 1.37 29.52 -2.79
C THR A 3 2.62 28.68 -2.51
N LEU A 4 3.63 29.22 -1.82
CA LEU A 4 4.94 28.58 -1.60
C LEU A 4 5.10 27.95 -0.20
N LEU A 5 4.17 28.15 0.74
CA LEU A 5 4.16 27.42 2.03
C LEU A 5 3.87 25.92 1.84
N PHE A 6 3.24 25.55 0.73
CA PHE A 6 2.79 24.18 0.41
C PHE A 6 3.90 23.17 0.08
N LEU A 7 5.11 23.63 -0.27
CA LEU A 7 6.21 22.74 -0.72
C LEU A 7 7.32 22.53 0.31
N GLY A 8 7.42 23.38 1.34
CA GLY A 8 8.56 23.38 2.27
C GLY A 8 8.24 22.90 3.69
N ASN A 9 6.97 22.91 4.10
CA ASN A 9 6.57 22.54 5.45
C ASN A 9 5.21 21.82 5.38
N LEU A 10 5.22 20.54 5.00
CA LEU A 10 4.03 19.68 5.03
C LEU A 10 3.60 19.49 6.49
N GLY A 11 2.93 20.50 7.02
CA GLY A 11 2.33 20.44 8.34
C GLY A 11 1.14 19.50 8.36
N THR A 12 0.71 19.15 9.57
CA THR A 12 -0.47 18.31 9.78
C THR A 12 -1.73 18.90 9.11
N GLY A 13 -1.82 20.23 8.98
CA GLY A 13 -2.95 20.92 8.34
C GLY A 13 -3.04 20.66 6.84
N GLU A 14 -1.93 20.79 6.09
CA GLU A 14 -1.93 20.52 4.65
C GLU A 14 -2.23 19.05 4.34
N ILE A 15 -1.69 18.12 5.12
CA ILE A 15 -1.95 16.68 4.96
C ILE A 15 -3.45 16.37 5.12
N ILE A 16 -4.12 16.98 6.10
CA ILE A 16 -5.56 16.82 6.30
C ILE A 16 -6.35 17.35 5.10
N ILE A 17 -5.98 18.52 4.55
CA ILE A 17 -6.65 19.09 3.38
C ILE A 17 -6.49 18.17 2.16
N ILE A 18 -5.28 17.68 1.90
CA ILE A 18 -5.03 16.74 0.80
C ILE A 18 -5.84 15.46 1.00
N ALA A 19 -5.85 14.91 2.22
CA ALA A 19 -6.63 13.72 2.55
C ALA A 19 -8.13 13.93 2.31
N ILE A 20 -8.68 15.10 2.66
CA ILE A 20 -10.09 15.44 2.38
C ILE A 20 -10.36 15.52 0.87
N VAL A 21 -9.49 16.16 0.10
CA VAL A 21 -9.64 16.24 -1.37
C VAL A 21 -9.62 14.84 -1.99
N VAL A 22 -8.68 13.99 -1.59
CA VAL A 22 -8.61 12.59 -2.03
C VAL A 22 -9.87 11.82 -1.62
N LEU A 23 -10.36 12.04 -0.40
CA LEU A 23 -11.58 11.41 0.12
C LEU A 23 -12.83 11.84 -0.67
N LEU A 24 -12.90 13.09 -1.13
CA LEU A 24 -14.01 13.59 -1.95
C LEU A 24 -13.97 13.01 -3.38
N LEU A 25 -12.78 12.89 -3.97
CA LEU A 25 -12.61 12.36 -5.33
C LEU A 25 -12.84 10.84 -5.39
N PHE A 26 -12.29 10.10 -4.44
CA PHE A 26 -12.37 8.63 -4.43
C PHE A 26 -13.52 8.11 -3.56
N GLY A 27 -14.03 8.91 -2.62
CA GLY A 27 -14.99 8.46 -1.60
C GLY A 27 -14.31 7.67 -0.49
N GLY A 28 -14.82 7.81 0.74
CA GLY A 28 -14.26 7.13 1.92
C GLY A 28 -14.33 5.60 1.91
N LYS A 29 -15.11 5.01 1.01
CA LYS A 29 -15.22 3.54 0.87
C LYS A 29 -14.20 2.94 -0.10
N LYS A 30 -13.76 3.67 -1.13
CA LYS A 30 -12.83 3.12 -2.13
C LYS A 30 -11.41 2.94 -1.60
N ILE A 31 -10.92 3.86 -0.75
CA ILE A 31 -9.57 3.75 -0.18
C ILE A 31 -9.40 2.44 0.64
N PRO A 32 -10.30 2.09 1.60
CA PRO A 32 -10.23 0.81 2.31
C PRO A 32 -10.43 -0.42 1.42
N GLU A 33 -11.28 -0.32 0.40
CA GLU A 33 -11.55 -1.41 -0.52
C GLU A 33 -10.32 -1.74 -1.38
N LEU A 34 -9.65 -0.71 -1.89
CA LEU A 34 -8.37 -0.83 -2.61
C LEU A 34 -7.26 -1.37 -1.69
N MET A 35 -7.16 -0.87 -0.47
CA MET A 35 -6.18 -1.39 0.51
C MET A 35 -6.41 -2.88 0.83
N LYS A 36 -7.67 -3.31 0.99
CA LYS A 36 -8.01 -4.73 1.19
C LYS A 36 -7.65 -5.58 -0.03
N GLY A 37 -7.88 -5.07 -1.24
CA GLY A 37 -7.51 -5.73 -2.49
C GLY A 37 -6.00 -5.90 -2.61
N ILE A 38 -5.24 -4.82 -2.43
CA ILE A 38 -3.77 -4.83 -2.46
C ILE A 38 -3.22 -5.74 -1.36
N GLY A 39 -3.74 -5.65 -0.13
CA GLY A 39 -3.28 -6.47 0.99
C GLY A 39 -3.46 -7.98 0.75
N LYS A 40 -4.59 -8.38 0.16
CA LYS A 40 -4.82 -9.77 -0.26
C LYS A 40 -3.85 -10.19 -1.38
N GLY A 41 -3.64 -9.33 -2.38
CA GLY A 41 -2.69 -9.60 -3.47
C GLY A 41 -1.26 -9.80 -2.97
N VAL A 42 -0.78 -8.91 -2.11
CA VAL A 42 0.56 -9.00 -1.50
C VAL A 42 0.69 -10.25 -0.63
N LYS A 43 -0.34 -10.60 0.15
CA LYS A 43 -0.33 -11.82 0.95
C LYS A 43 -0.24 -13.07 0.07
N ASN A 44 -1.12 -13.19 -0.92
CA ASN A 44 -1.14 -14.35 -1.82
C ASN A 44 0.18 -14.47 -2.63
N PHE A 45 0.77 -13.33 -3.01
CA PHE A 45 2.06 -13.31 -3.67
C PHE A 45 3.17 -13.85 -2.74
N LYS A 46 3.20 -13.39 -1.49
CA LYS A 46 4.17 -13.88 -0.50
C LYS A 46 3.99 -15.37 -0.21
N ASP A 47 2.76 -15.82 0.01
CA ASP A 47 2.45 -17.23 0.29
C ASP A 47 2.88 -18.13 -0.88
N GLY A 48 2.68 -17.70 -2.13
CA GLY A 48 3.11 -18.44 -3.32
C GLY A 48 4.64 -18.51 -3.48
N VAL A 49 5.35 -17.43 -3.17
CA VAL A 49 6.82 -17.41 -3.22
C VAL A 49 7.43 -18.29 -2.14
N SER A 50 6.90 -18.26 -0.91
CA SER A 50 7.40 -19.11 0.18
C SER A 50 7.12 -20.60 -0.06
N GLY A 51 5.99 -20.96 -0.65
CA GLY A 51 5.73 -22.35 -1.05
C GLY A 51 6.75 -22.87 -2.08
N LEU A 52 7.13 -22.02 -3.05
CA LEU A 52 8.16 -22.37 -4.03
C LEU A 52 9.56 -22.52 -3.39
N GLU A 53 9.90 -21.66 -2.43
CA GLU A 53 11.18 -21.74 -1.71
C GLU A 53 11.30 -23.05 -0.91
N ASP A 54 10.22 -23.49 -0.26
CA ASP A 54 10.18 -24.75 0.49
C ASP A 54 10.27 -25.98 -0.44
N ASP A 55 9.62 -25.94 -1.61
CA ASP A 55 9.70 -27.00 -2.63
C ASP A 55 11.11 -27.14 -3.23
N ILE A 56 11.79 -26.02 -3.48
CA ILE A 56 13.17 -26.00 -4.01
C ILE A 56 14.15 -26.55 -2.96
N LYS A 57 13.96 -26.22 -1.68
CA LYS A 57 14.80 -26.71 -0.57
C LYS A 57 14.65 -28.21 -0.35
N GLY A 58 13.42 -28.72 -0.38
CA GLY A 58 13.14 -30.16 -0.23
C GLY A 58 13.66 -31.04 -1.37
N THR A 59 13.95 -30.45 -2.53
CA THR A 59 14.54 -31.14 -3.69
C THR A 59 16.07 -31.22 -3.60
N THR A 60 16.72 -30.31 -2.87
CA THR A 60 18.19 -30.27 -2.73
C THR A 60 18.71 -31.15 -1.58
N GLU A 61 17.87 -31.51 -0.61
CA GLU A 61 18.23 -32.38 0.52
C GLU A 61 18.05 -33.89 0.24
N LYS A 62 17.56 -34.28 -0.94
CA LYS A 62 17.32 -35.68 -1.33
C LYS A 62 18.29 -36.25 -2.36
N GLU A 63 19.37 -35.55 -2.69
CA GLU A 63 20.50 -36.08 -3.48
C GLU A 63 21.73 -36.33 -2.61
#